data_AF-A0A2T0MM20-F1
#
_entry.id   AF-A0A2T0MM20-F1
#
_cell.length_a   1.000
_cell.length_b   1.000
_cell.length_c   1.000
_cell.angle_alpha   90.00
_cell.angle_beta   90.00
_cell.angle_gamma   90.00
#
_symmetry.space_group_name_H-M   'P 1'
#
loop_
_entity.id
_entity.type
_entity.pdbx_description
1 polymer ?
#
loop_
_entity_poly.entity_id
_entity_poly.type
_entity_poly.pdbx_seq_one_letter_code
_entity_poly.pdbx_strand_id
1 'polypeptide(L)'
;MTAFDTAITQARDLLRWRSPLRTELWAARLAAELEEAGEAEEFSRRAAEDGRLEARLAVAAMAALDRPAEDPVEGKGELPGWVRRMGRVTCDGAWYGKADPYGEQVLAVLAFRYENGKEPHIVVTGIDQPHGGLAVDALVEELKFLDDLGLREAEPGVVAGRTLDAFELGDRLMGAEVAETLPAIRPLAVSRARSVPGLVRGGAPDGAMAAFQDLPDLPGAEEAFGKLTEFVGDRPLWWSPGRVRQFLTSWLPREAILSQEAIEAMPEVVRAWTRHCGDQPAVLRQIDEDAPRLPALMADDSLAGLGKRLAQQNLPD
;
A
#
# COMPACT_ATOMS: atom_id res chain seq x y z
N MET A 1 -17.68 33.31 5.42
CA MET A 1 -16.29 33.17 5.93
C MET A 1 -15.53 32.41 4.86
N THR A 2 -14.43 32.94 4.33
CA THR A 2 -13.69 32.27 3.24
C THR A 2 -12.88 31.07 3.77
N ALA A 3 -12.49 30.12 2.92
CA ALA A 3 -11.61 29.01 3.30
C ALA A 3 -10.32 29.53 3.99
N PHE A 4 -9.77 30.62 3.45
CA PHE A 4 -8.67 31.34 4.06
C PHE A 4 -8.96 31.83 5.48
N ASP A 5 -10.09 32.51 5.71
CA ASP A 5 -10.41 33.05 7.05
C ASP A 5 -10.60 31.93 8.09
N THR A 6 -11.17 30.80 7.67
CA THR A 6 -11.30 29.59 8.48
C THR A 6 -9.93 29.02 8.85
N ALA A 7 -9.05 28.84 7.86
CA ALA A 7 -7.70 28.31 8.06
C ALA A 7 -6.87 29.20 9.00
N ILE A 8 -6.92 30.53 8.82
CA ILE A 8 -6.23 31.49 9.70
C ILE A 8 -6.77 31.43 11.13
N THR A 9 -8.07 31.25 11.30
CA THR A 9 -8.68 31.10 12.63
C THR A 9 -8.21 29.82 13.31
N GLN A 10 -8.18 28.69 12.60
CA GLN A 10 -7.69 27.41 13.12
C GLN A 10 -6.19 27.44 13.44
N ALA A 11 -5.38 28.10 12.61
CA ALA A 11 -3.95 28.25 12.84
C ALA A 11 -3.62 28.95 14.18
N ARG A 12 -4.53 29.81 14.67
CA ARG A 12 -4.39 30.41 16.01
C ARG A 12 -4.44 29.38 17.13
N ASP A 13 -5.28 28.37 17.01
CA ASP A 13 -5.36 27.30 18.01
C ASP A 13 -4.15 26.37 17.95
N LEU A 14 -3.59 26.15 16.76
CA LEU A 14 -2.33 25.41 16.59
C LEU A 14 -1.15 26.08 17.29
N LEU A 15 -1.06 27.41 17.23
CA LEU A 15 -0.06 28.18 18.00
C LEU A 15 -0.17 27.95 19.51
N ARG A 16 -1.37 27.67 20.02
CA ARG A 16 -1.62 27.35 21.43
C ARG A 16 -1.19 25.92 21.78
N TRP A 17 -1.50 24.95 20.92
CA TRP A 17 -1.20 23.53 21.18
C TRP A 17 0.28 23.18 21.03
N ARG A 18 1.03 23.88 20.16
CA ARG A 18 2.48 23.70 19.97
C ARG A 18 2.88 22.27 19.59
N SER A 19 2.03 21.62 18.80
CA SER A 19 2.11 20.22 18.39
C SER A 19 2.39 20.15 16.89
N PRO A 20 3.64 19.86 16.46
CA PRO A 20 3.97 19.58 15.06
C PRO A 20 3.00 18.60 14.40
N LEU A 21 2.69 17.48 15.06
CA LEU A 21 1.82 16.45 14.45
C LEU A 21 0.42 16.98 14.18
N ARG A 22 -0.20 17.67 15.14
CA ARG A 22 -1.53 18.25 14.95
C ARG A 22 -1.52 19.33 13.88
N THR A 23 -0.44 20.11 13.79
CA THR A 23 -0.28 21.13 12.76
C THR A 23 -0.13 20.52 11.37
N GLU A 24 0.64 19.46 11.22
CA GLU A 24 0.80 18.76 9.95
C GLU A 24 -0.48 18.01 9.53
N LEU A 25 -1.20 17.38 10.46
CA LEU A 25 -2.52 16.78 10.20
C LEU A 25 -3.55 17.82 9.75
N TRP A 26 -3.54 19.00 10.39
CA TRP A 26 -4.38 20.12 9.96
C TRP A 26 -3.99 20.61 8.56
N ALA A 27 -2.69 20.74 8.28
CA ALA A 27 -2.21 21.16 6.96
C ALA A 27 -2.56 20.12 5.88
N ALA A 28 -2.51 18.83 6.20
CA ALA A 28 -2.86 17.77 5.25
C ALA A 28 -4.34 17.83 4.86
N ARG A 29 -5.23 18.05 5.84
CA ARG A 29 -6.65 18.28 5.57
C ARG A 29 -6.87 19.54 4.74
N LEU A 30 -6.22 20.65 5.12
CA LEU A 30 -6.34 21.91 4.38
C LEU A 30 -5.84 21.76 2.94
N ALA A 31 -4.75 21.03 2.72
CA ALA A 31 -4.22 20.73 1.38
C ALA A 31 -5.26 20.00 0.52
N ALA A 32 -5.90 18.96 1.07
CA ALA A 32 -6.94 18.22 0.38
C ALA A 32 -8.16 19.09 0.05
N GLU A 33 -8.64 19.89 1.00
CA GLU A 33 -9.76 20.82 0.80
C GLU A 33 -9.45 21.87 -0.29
N LEU A 34 -8.23 22.41 -0.30
CA LEU A 34 -7.79 23.40 -1.29
C LEU A 34 -7.59 22.79 -2.69
N GLU A 35 -7.11 21.56 -2.77
CA GLU A 35 -6.96 20.82 -4.03
C GLU A 35 -8.34 20.52 -4.65
N GLU A 36 -9.28 20.02 -3.85
CA GLU A 36 -10.65 19.77 -4.28
C GLU A 36 -11.35 21.04 -4.78
N ALA A 37 -11.14 22.17 -4.09
CA ALA A 37 -11.70 23.46 -4.48
C ALA A 37 -10.95 24.15 -5.64
N GLY A 38 -9.75 23.68 -6.01
CA GLY A 38 -8.87 24.35 -6.97
C GLY A 38 -8.34 25.71 -6.48
N GLU A 39 -8.22 25.90 -5.16
CA GLU A 39 -7.87 27.17 -4.50
C GLU A 39 -6.42 27.21 -3.95
N ALA A 40 -5.64 26.15 -4.13
CA ALA A 40 -4.31 26.00 -3.51
C ALA A 40 -3.33 27.15 -3.85
N GLU A 41 -3.26 27.57 -5.12
CA GLU A 41 -2.37 28.65 -5.56
C GLU A 41 -2.79 30.00 -4.96
N GLU A 42 -4.09 30.30 -5.00
CA GLU A 42 -4.65 31.55 -4.48
C GLU A 42 -4.50 31.64 -2.96
N PHE A 43 -4.75 30.54 -2.25
CA PHE A 43 -4.52 30.44 -0.81
C PHE A 43 -3.05 30.73 -0.47
N SER A 44 -2.11 30.11 -1.19
CA SER A 44 -0.67 30.28 -0.98
C SER A 44 -0.23 31.72 -1.20
N ARG A 45 -0.71 32.35 -2.27
CA ARG A 45 -0.46 33.77 -2.59
C ARG A 45 -0.97 34.69 -1.47
N ARG A 46 -2.24 34.52 -1.08
CA ARG A 46 -2.88 35.34 -0.04
C ARG A 46 -2.21 35.15 1.33
N ALA A 47 -1.80 33.93 1.67
CA ALA A 47 -1.10 33.66 2.94
C ALA A 47 0.29 34.31 3.00
N ALA A 48 0.99 34.33 1.86
CA ALA A 48 2.28 35.03 1.73
C ALA A 48 2.14 36.55 1.86
N GLU A 49 1.08 37.13 1.30
CA GLU A 49 0.79 38.59 1.38
C GLU A 49 0.33 39.03 2.78
N ASP A 50 -0.44 38.21 3.50
CA ASP A 50 -1.03 38.55 4.80
C ASP A 50 0.02 38.78 5.90
N GLY A 51 1.09 37.96 5.92
CA GLY A 51 2.25 38.15 6.78
C GLY A 51 2.03 37.98 8.29
N ARG A 52 0.78 37.81 8.77
CA ARG A 52 0.50 37.50 10.18
C ARG A 52 1.08 36.15 10.57
N LEU A 53 1.28 35.95 11.87
CA LEU A 53 1.89 34.74 12.40
C LEU A 53 1.11 33.48 12.01
N GLU A 54 -0.22 33.53 12.03
CA GLU A 54 -1.10 32.44 11.61
C GLU A 54 -0.94 32.09 10.12
N ALA A 55 -0.85 33.08 9.24
CA ALA A 55 -0.66 32.86 7.81
C ALA A 55 0.74 32.28 7.52
N ARG A 56 1.76 32.78 8.22
CA ARG A 56 3.11 32.23 8.15
C ARG A 56 3.21 30.81 8.68
N LEU A 57 2.44 30.46 9.72
CA LEU A 57 2.32 29.09 10.21
C LEU A 57 1.67 28.20 9.16
N ALA A 58 0.58 28.66 8.52
CA ALA A 58 -0.10 27.90 7.47
C ALA A 58 0.86 27.55 6.32
N VAL A 59 1.59 28.54 5.80
CA VAL A 59 2.60 28.33 4.75
C VAL A 59 3.69 27.36 5.20
N ALA A 60 4.20 27.51 6.42
CA ALA A 60 5.24 26.63 6.95
C ALA A 60 4.75 25.18 7.13
N ALA A 61 3.50 25.00 7.57
CA ALA A 61 2.90 23.67 7.77
C ALA A 61 2.66 22.95 6.44
N MET A 62 2.16 23.67 5.43
CA MET A 62 1.99 23.16 4.07
C MET A 62 3.34 22.77 3.45
N ALA A 63 4.35 23.64 3.56
CA ALA A 63 5.70 23.36 3.06
C ALA A 63 6.36 22.14 3.72
N ALA A 64 5.99 21.82 4.97
CA ALA A 64 6.50 20.65 5.68
C ALA A 64 5.91 19.32 5.16
N LEU A 65 4.79 19.35 4.42
CA LEU A 65 4.22 18.17 3.77
C LEU A 65 4.90 17.88 2.43
N ASP A 66 5.24 18.93 1.68
CA ASP A 66 5.80 18.79 0.33
C ASP A 66 7.28 18.43 0.28
N ARG A 67 8.04 18.72 1.34
CA ARG A 67 9.49 18.51 1.37
C ARG A 67 9.88 17.28 2.20
N PRO A 68 10.85 16.47 1.72
CA PRO A 68 11.55 15.54 2.60
C PRO A 68 12.27 16.33 3.70
N ALA A 69 12.47 15.70 4.85
CA ALA A 69 12.93 16.27 6.13
C ALA A 69 14.26 17.07 6.11
N GLU A 70 14.92 17.18 4.96
CA GLU A 70 16.28 17.71 4.83
C GLU A 70 16.34 19.23 4.66
N ASP A 71 15.31 19.87 4.08
CA ASP A 71 15.38 21.31 3.77
C ASP A 71 14.72 22.20 4.85
N PRO A 72 15.48 23.10 5.51
CA PRO A 72 14.88 24.08 6.40
C PRO A 72 13.98 25.05 5.62
N VAL A 73 12.76 25.25 6.12
CA VAL A 73 11.90 26.36 5.72
C VAL A 73 12.52 27.66 6.23
N GLU A 74 13.30 28.35 5.40
CA GLU A 74 13.76 29.72 5.68
C GLU A 74 12.58 30.70 5.54
N GLY A 75 11.84 30.87 6.64
CA GLY A 75 10.85 31.94 6.75
C GLY A 75 11.51 33.25 7.18
N LYS A 76 11.28 34.35 6.44
CA LYS A 76 11.61 35.71 6.92
C LYS A 76 10.72 36.05 8.13
N GLY A 77 11.34 36.16 9.31
CA GLY A 77 10.73 36.51 10.61
C GLY A 77 10.68 35.34 11.60
N GLU A 78 10.60 35.59 12.90
CA GLU A 78 10.67 34.53 13.93
C GLU A 78 9.35 33.73 14.02
N LEU A 79 9.34 32.50 13.53
CA LEU A 79 8.32 31.49 13.86
C LEU A 79 8.72 30.79 15.17
N PRO A 80 7.75 30.29 15.97
CA PRO A 80 8.06 29.54 17.19
C PRO A 80 9.00 28.36 16.90
N GLY A 81 9.95 28.10 17.79
CA GLY A 81 10.98 27.06 17.58
C GLY A 81 10.43 25.65 17.32
N TRP A 82 9.21 25.34 17.78
CA TRP A 82 8.57 24.05 17.48
C TRP A 82 8.21 23.88 16.01
N VAL A 83 7.95 24.97 15.27
CA VAL A 83 7.61 24.95 13.83
C VAL A 83 8.78 24.38 13.02
N ARG A 84 10.03 24.62 13.45
CA ARG A 84 11.22 24.07 12.79
C ARG A 84 11.32 22.55 12.86
N ARG A 85 10.57 21.90 13.77
CA ARG A 85 10.51 20.43 13.89
C ARG A 85 9.54 19.79 12.91
N MET A 86 8.64 20.56 12.28
CA MET A 86 7.67 19.99 11.35
C MET A 86 8.38 19.33 10.18
N GLY A 87 7.87 18.19 9.73
CA GLY A 87 8.47 17.37 8.68
C GLY A 87 9.79 16.67 9.08
N ARG A 88 10.40 17.03 10.22
CA ARG A 88 11.64 16.42 10.73
C ARG A 88 11.33 15.24 11.64
N VAL A 89 11.12 14.09 10.99
CA VAL A 89 10.80 12.83 11.66
C VAL A 89 11.82 11.76 11.33
N THR A 90 12.01 10.82 12.25
CA THR A 90 12.72 9.56 12.01
C THR A 90 11.72 8.44 11.97
N CYS A 91 11.86 7.53 10.99
CA CYS A 91 11.11 6.29 10.95
C CYS A 91 11.80 5.27 11.87
N ASP A 92 11.11 4.81 12.92
CA ASP A 92 11.68 3.91 13.93
C ASP A 92 11.26 2.44 13.76
N GLY A 93 10.28 2.16 12.89
CA GLY A 93 9.80 0.81 12.65
C GLY A 93 8.80 0.75 11.50
N ALA A 94 8.58 -0.45 10.98
CA ALA A 94 7.58 -0.69 9.96
C ALA A 94 6.99 -2.09 10.06
N TRP A 95 5.73 -2.22 9.65
CA TRP A 95 5.00 -3.48 9.64
C TRP A 95 4.22 -3.65 8.35
N TYR A 96 4.06 -4.90 7.94
CA TYR A 96 3.29 -5.28 6.78
C TYR A 96 2.56 -6.60 7.02
N GLY A 97 1.32 -6.71 6.55
CA GLY A 97 0.55 -7.93 6.75
C GLY A 97 -0.88 -7.82 6.25
N LYS A 98 -1.62 -8.92 6.36
CA LYS A 98 -3.02 -8.98 5.94
C LYS A 98 -3.91 -8.16 6.89
N ALA A 99 -4.88 -7.45 6.33
CA ALA A 99 -5.96 -6.80 7.08
C ALA A 99 -7.18 -7.72 7.25
N ASP A 100 -7.30 -8.73 6.39
CA ASP A 100 -8.37 -9.73 6.39
C ASP A 100 -7.78 -11.16 6.26
N PRO A 101 -8.57 -12.22 6.51
CA PRO A 101 -8.06 -13.61 6.46
C PRO A 101 -7.40 -14.02 5.13
N TYR A 102 -7.85 -13.43 4.02
CA TYR A 102 -7.40 -13.75 2.67
C TYR A 102 -6.33 -12.79 2.15
N GLY A 103 -6.11 -11.66 2.81
CA GLY A 103 -5.16 -10.63 2.37
C GLY A 103 -5.60 -9.92 1.10
N GLU A 104 -6.92 -9.86 0.86
CA GLU A 104 -7.50 -8.99 -0.17
C GLU A 104 -7.19 -7.52 0.14
N GLN A 105 -7.14 -7.19 1.43
CA GLN A 105 -6.54 -5.98 1.94
C GLN A 105 -5.32 -6.31 2.80
N VAL A 106 -4.33 -5.43 2.71
CA VAL A 106 -3.13 -5.48 3.53
C VAL A 106 -2.91 -4.13 4.18
N LEU A 107 -2.23 -4.11 5.32
CA LEU A 107 -1.81 -2.88 5.98
C LEU A 107 -0.31 -2.68 5.80
N ALA A 108 0.07 -1.49 5.35
CA ALA A 108 1.43 -0.98 5.38
C ALA A 108 1.54 0.08 6.49
N VAL A 109 2.40 -0.16 7.47
CA VAL A 109 2.52 0.72 8.65
C VAL A 109 3.94 1.21 8.83
N LEU A 110 4.09 2.52 9.04
CA LEU A 110 5.36 3.18 9.33
C LEU A 110 5.26 3.94 10.66
N ALA A 111 6.16 3.68 11.61
CA ALA A 111 6.24 4.40 12.88
C ALA A 111 7.23 5.56 12.82
N PHE A 112 6.82 6.72 13.32
CA PHE A 112 7.59 7.94 13.32
C PHE A 112 7.66 8.58 14.70
N ARG A 113 8.78 9.27 14.94
CA ARG A 113 8.93 10.25 16.01
C ARG A 113 9.58 11.51 15.49
N TYR A 114 9.34 12.62 16.19
CA TYR A 114 10.12 13.85 15.98
C TYR A 114 11.47 13.77 16.68
N GLU A 115 12.42 14.61 16.27
CA GLU A 115 13.78 14.68 16.85
C GLU A 115 13.81 14.80 18.39
N ASN A 116 12.79 15.41 18.98
CA ASN A 116 12.69 15.58 20.43
C ASN A 116 12.03 14.40 21.16
N GLY A 117 11.74 13.30 20.45
CA GLY A 117 11.11 12.08 20.98
C GLY A 117 9.65 12.23 21.40
N LYS A 118 9.00 13.36 21.10
CA LYS A 118 7.59 13.59 21.41
C LYS A 118 6.70 13.20 20.24
N GLU A 119 5.42 12.96 20.55
CA GLU A 119 4.37 12.66 19.56
C GLU A 119 4.71 11.45 18.68
N PRO A 120 5.06 10.28 19.30
CA PRO A 120 5.20 9.06 18.52
C PRO A 120 3.86 8.75 17.84
N HIS A 121 3.92 8.42 16.56
CA HIS A 121 2.74 8.11 15.77
C HIS A 121 3.07 7.08 14.71
N ILE A 122 2.07 6.34 14.28
CA ILE A 122 2.14 5.47 13.11
C ILE A 122 1.30 6.07 11.99
N VAL A 123 1.75 5.89 10.77
CA VAL A 123 0.93 6.05 9.56
C VAL A 123 0.56 4.66 9.10
N VAL A 124 -0.74 4.39 9.00
CA VAL A 124 -1.29 3.13 8.49
C VAL A 124 -1.88 3.41 7.12
N THR A 125 -1.55 2.58 6.14
CA THR A 125 -2.14 2.62 4.79
C THR A 125 -2.79 1.27 4.50
N GLY A 126 -4.09 1.29 4.25
CA GLY A 126 -4.84 0.14 3.75
C GLY A 126 -4.66 0.04 2.24
N ILE A 127 -4.19 -1.12 1.77
CA ILE A 127 -3.90 -1.37 0.36
C ILE A 127 -4.79 -2.51 -0.13
N ASP A 128 -5.58 -2.23 -1.16
CA ASP A 128 -6.46 -3.18 -1.82
C ASP A 128 -5.74 -3.93 -2.94
N GLN A 129 -5.57 -5.23 -2.75
CA GLN A 129 -4.84 -6.11 -3.66
C GLN A 129 -5.62 -6.47 -4.93
N PRO A 130 -6.94 -6.75 -4.88
CA PRO A 130 -7.75 -7.01 -6.07
C PRO A 130 -7.70 -5.90 -7.13
N HIS A 131 -7.68 -4.63 -6.71
CA HIS A 131 -7.66 -3.48 -7.61
C HIS A 131 -6.26 -2.95 -7.92
N GLY A 132 -5.26 -3.83 -7.92
CA GLY A 132 -3.92 -3.45 -8.37
C GLY A 132 -2.96 -3.05 -7.25
N GLY A 133 -3.33 -3.20 -5.97
CA GLY A 133 -2.49 -2.73 -4.86
C GLY A 133 -2.73 -1.25 -4.58
N LEU A 134 -3.98 -0.80 -4.67
CA LEU A 134 -4.38 0.60 -4.54
C LEU A 134 -4.47 1.01 -3.06
N ALA A 135 -4.01 2.22 -2.71
CA ALA A 135 -4.28 2.79 -1.39
C ALA A 135 -5.77 3.17 -1.28
N VAL A 136 -6.51 2.51 -0.39
CA VAL A 136 -7.95 2.72 -0.19
C VAL A 136 -8.29 3.38 1.13
N ASP A 137 -7.38 3.36 2.10
CA ASP A 137 -7.53 4.06 3.38
C ASP A 137 -6.17 4.46 3.95
N ALA A 138 -6.15 5.52 4.74
CA ALA A 138 -4.99 5.94 5.50
C ALA A 138 -5.41 6.65 6.78
N LEU A 139 -4.69 6.37 7.86
CA LEU A 139 -4.94 6.95 9.17
C LEU A 139 -3.64 7.15 9.95
N VAL A 140 -3.71 8.00 10.96
CA VAL A 140 -2.60 8.26 11.89
C VAL A 140 -3.04 7.87 13.29
N GLU A 141 -2.26 6.99 13.90
CA GLU A 141 -2.60 6.39 15.20
C GLU A 141 -1.38 6.29 16.12
N GLU A 142 -1.61 5.80 17.33
CA GLU A 142 -0.55 5.38 18.25
C GLU A 142 -0.14 3.93 17.99
N LEU A 143 1.07 3.54 18.40
CA LEU A 143 1.62 2.19 18.16
C LEU A 143 0.73 1.06 18.69
N LYS A 144 -0.02 1.31 19.79
CA LYS A 144 -0.98 0.36 20.36
C LYS A 144 -2.10 -0.06 19.40
N PHE A 145 -2.34 0.70 18.32
CA PHE A 145 -3.28 0.31 17.28
C PHE A 145 -2.87 -1.00 16.58
N LEU A 146 -1.57 -1.34 16.62
CA LEU A 146 -1.05 -2.59 16.06
C LEU A 146 -1.38 -3.81 16.91
N ASP A 147 -1.77 -3.62 18.16
CA ASP A 147 -2.13 -4.71 19.05
C ASP A 147 -3.27 -5.51 18.39
N ASP A 148 -3.13 -6.84 18.41
CA ASP A 148 -4.08 -7.80 17.84
C ASP A 148 -4.22 -7.80 16.30
N LEU A 149 -3.51 -6.95 15.54
CA LEU A 149 -3.55 -6.96 14.07
C LEU A 149 -2.70 -8.07 13.42
N GLY A 150 -1.78 -8.69 14.17
CA GLY A 150 -0.96 -9.79 13.68
C GLY A 150 -0.02 -9.42 12.52
N LEU A 151 0.31 -8.13 12.36
CA LEU A 151 1.24 -7.66 11.33
C LEU A 151 2.67 -8.10 11.65
N ARG A 152 3.46 -8.36 10.60
CA ARG A 152 4.87 -8.73 10.74
C ARG A 152 5.75 -7.49 10.61
N GLU A 153 6.80 -7.42 11.43
CA GLU A 153 7.85 -6.43 11.22
C GLU A 153 8.46 -6.60 9.83
N ALA A 154 8.76 -5.47 9.19
CA ALA A 154 9.28 -5.41 7.84
C ALA A 154 10.28 -4.25 7.69
N GLU A 155 11.08 -4.30 6.62
CA GLU A 155 12.05 -3.25 6.32
C GLU A 155 11.35 -1.93 5.98
N PRO A 156 11.62 -0.81 6.69
CA PRO A 156 10.93 0.45 6.49
C PRO A 156 10.95 0.96 5.04
N GLY A 157 12.10 0.86 4.35
CA GLY A 157 12.23 1.29 2.96
C GLY A 157 11.33 0.52 1.99
N VAL A 158 11.03 -0.75 2.28
CA VAL A 158 10.10 -1.58 1.50
C VAL A 158 8.65 -1.19 1.77
N VAL A 159 8.28 -1.04 3.05
CA VAL A 159 6.90 -0.64 3.43
C VAL A 159 6.57 0.75 2.90
N ALA A 160 7.50 1.70 3.02
CA ALA A 160 7.36 3.03 2.46
C ALA A 160 7.23 3.02 0.94
N GLY A 161 8.02 2.20 0.24
CA GLY A 161 7.88 2.03 -1.20
C GLY A 161 6.52 1.48 -1.61
N ARG A 162 6.00 0.47 -0.90
CA ARG A 162 4.64 -0.06 -1.10
C ARG A 162 3.56 0.99 -0.88
N THR A 163 3.67 1.79 0.19
CA THR A 163 2.75 2.91 0.45
C THR A 163 2.76 3.91 -0.71
N LEU A 164 3.93 4.30 -1.21
CA LEU A 164 4.04 5.25 -2.33
C LEU A 164 3.51 4.67 -3.65
N ASP A 165 3.84 3.41 -3.96
CA ASP A 165 3.33 2.72 -5.15
C ASP A 165 1.78 2.66 -5.13
N ALA A 166 1.20 2.39 -3.95
CA ALA A 166 -0.24 2.29 -3.77
C ALA A 166 -0.96 3.63 -3.96
N PHE A 167 -0.39 4.74 -3.48
CA PHE A 167 -0.93 6.08 -3.71
C PHE A 167 -0.77 6.52 -5.17
N GLU A 168 0.39 6.28 -5.79
CA GLU A 168 0.64 6.64 -7.19
C GLU A 168 -0.27 5.88 -8.17
N LEU A 169 -0.69 4.66 -7.83
CA LEU A 169 -1.69 3.93 -8.60
C LEU A 169 -3.05 4.63 -8.53
N GLY A 170 -3.44 5.15 -7.35
CA GLY A 170 -4.69 5.89 -7.16
C GLY A 170 -4.77 7.14 -8.02
N ASP A 171 -3.66 7.86 -8.19
CA ASP A 171 -3.60 9.05 -9.04
C ASP A 171 -3.87 8.75 -10.52
N ARG A 172 -3.69 7.49 -10.95
CA ARG A 172 -3.90 7.03 -12.33
C ARG A 172 -5.29 6.43 -12.56
N LEU A 173 -5.99 6.05 -11.49
CA LEU A 173 -7.28 5.37 -11.56
C LEU A 173 -8.41 6.32 -11.19
N MET A 174 -9.30 6.60 -12.14
CA MET A 174 -10.50 7.39 -11.86
C MET A 174 -11.60 6.52 -11.26
N GLY A 175 -12.29 7.06 -10.24
CA GLY A 175 -13.50 6.45 -9.69
C GLY A 175 -13.27 5.27 -8.75
N ALA A 176 -12.06 5.12 -8.19
CA ALA A 176 -11.84 4.14 -7.12
C ALA A 176 -12.62 4.54 -5.86
N GLU A 177 -13.30 3.57 -5.25
CA GLU A 177 -13.94 3.75 -3.95
C GLU A 177 -12.86 3.73 -2.86
N VAL A 178 -12.76 4.82 -2.12
CA VAL A 178 -11.78 5.01 -1.03
C VAL A 178 -12.49 5.49 0.23
N ALA A 179 -11.88 5.28 1.39
CA ALA A 179 -12.38 5.80 2.65
C ALA A 179 -12.41 7.33 2.64
N GLU A 180 -13.44 7.92 3.27
CA GLU A 180 -13.62 9.38 3.37
C GLU A 180 -12.43 10.08 4.07
N THR A 181 -11.69 9.35 4.90
CA THR A 181 -10.49 9.80 5.60
C THR A 181 -9.27 9.92 4.69
N LEU A 182 -9.20 9.14 3.61
CA LEU A 182 -8.01 9.02 2.78
C LEU A 182 -7.54 10.38 2.22
N PRO A 183 -8.39 11.22 1.61
CA PRO A 183 -7.94 12.50 1.03
C PRO A 183 -7.26 13.39 2.08
N ALA A 184 -7.82 13.48 3.28
CA ALA A 184 -7.30 14.35 4.34
C ALA A 184 -5.99 13.85 4.97
N ILE A 185 -5.68 12.55 4.87
CA ILE A 185 -4.48 11.94 5.45
C ILE A 185 -3.39 11.72 4.39
N ARG A 186 -3.76 11.54 3.12
CA ARG A 186 -2.85 11.24 2.00
C ARG A 186 -1.64 12.17 1.95
N PRO A 187 -1.74 13.51 2.02
CA PRO A 187 -0.56 14.38 1.97
C PRO A 187 0.46 14.07 3.06
N LEU A 188 0.00 13.81 4.29
CA LEU A 188 0.87 13.43 5.39
C LEU A 188 1.46 12.03 5.20
N ALA A 189 0.65 11.05 4.79
CA ALA A 189 1.11 9.69 4.57
C ALA A 189 2.19 9.61 3.48
N VAL A 190 2.00 10.32 2.36
CA VAL A 190 2.98 10.42 1.27
C VAL A 190 4.25 11.13 1.74
N SER A 191 4.12 12.26 2.45
CA SER A 191 5.26 12.99 3.03
C SER A 191 6.10 12.09 3.94
N ARG A 192 5.43 11.33 4.82
CA ARG A 192 6.04 10.37 5.74
C ARG A 192 6.72 9.22 5.04
N ALA A 193 6.07 8.60 4.06
CA ALA A 193 6.71 7.54 3.30
C ALA A 193 7.95 8.05 2.53
N ARG A 194 7.90 9.26 1.97
CA ARG A 194 9.06 9.87 1.27
C ARG A 194 10.23 10.19 2.19
N SER A 195 10.01 10.41 3.49
CA SER A 195 11.09 10.70 4.44
C SER A 195 11.85 9.45 4.91
N VAL A 196 11.36 8.25 4.59
CA VAL A 196 12.03 6.99 4.96
C VAL A 196 13.27 6.78 4.08
N PRO A 197 14.47 6.58 4.66
CA PRO A 197 15.67 6.31 3.88
C PRO A 197 15.63 4.90 3.26
N GLY A 198 16.39 4.70 2.18
CA GLY A 198 16.53 3.37 1.56
C GLY A 198 15.26 2.87 0.87
N LEU A 199 14.47 3.77 0.28
CA LEU A 199 13.23 3.43 -0.42
C LEU A 199 13.43 2.34 -1.47
N VAL A 200 12.56 1.32 -1.43
CA VAL A 200 12.51 0.23 -2.42
C VAL A 200 11.15 0.25 -3.10
N ARG A 201 11.11 0.71 -4.35
CA ARG A 201 9.90 0.79 -5.19
C ARG A 201 9.73 -0.46 -6.05
N GLY A 202 8.51 -0.75 -6.51
CA GLY A 202 8.26 -1.76 -7.55
C GLY A 202 8.05 -3.18 -7.02
N GLY A 203 7.33 -3.32 -5.90
CA GLY A 203 6.86 -4.64 -5.45
C GLY A 203 7.96 -5.56 -4.92
N ALA A 204 8.82 -5.05 -4.02
CA ALA A 204 9.85 -5.86 -3.37
C ALA A 204 9.25 -7.16 -2.80
N PRO A 205 9.85 -8.34 -3.02
CA PRO A 205 9.24 -9.60 -2.63
C PRO A 205 9.04 -9.66 -1.11
N ASP A 206 7.81 -9.98 -0.67
CA ASP A 206 7.42 -10.01 0.75
C ASP A 206 7.91 -11.26 1.51
N GLY A 207 8.90 -11.97 0.94
CA GLY A 207 9.49 -13.20 1.47
C GLY A 207 8.56 -14.41 1.56
N ALA A 208 7.23 -14.23 1.50
CA ALA A 208 6.24 -15.30 1.73
C ALA A 208 6.41 -16.48 0.76
N MET A 209 6.80 -16.21 -0.49
CA MET A 209 7.11 -17.25 -1.46
C MET A 209 8.45 -17.95 -1.15
N ALA A 210 9.47 -17.20 -0.74
CA ALA A 210 10.77 -17.76 -0.35
C ALA A 210 10.70 -18.58 0.95
N ALA A 211 9.71 -18.30 1.80
CA ALA A 211 9.47 -19.02 3.05
C ALA A 211 8.69 -20.34 2.86
N PHE A 212 8.12 -20.59 1.68
CA PHE A 212 7.38 -21.82 1.41
C PHE A 212 8.35 -22.98 1.16
N GLN A 213 8.28 -24.01 2.01
CA GLN A 213 9.17 -25.17 1.96
C GLN A 213 8.43 -26.50 1.78
N ASP A 214 7.10 -26.50 1.94
CA ASP A 214 6.27 -27.71 2.01
C ASP A 214 5.70 -28.11 0.64
N LEU A 215 6.55 -28.12 -0.39
CA LEU A 215 6.14 -28.56 -1.72
C LEU A 215 5.87 -30.08 -1.71
N PRO A 216 4.73 -30.57 -2.26
CA PRO A 216 4.46 -31.99 -2.33
C PRO A 216 5.50 -32.75 -3.17
N ASP A 217 5.91 -33.93 -2.69
CA ASP A 217 6.76 -34.86 -3.43
C ASP A 217 5.93 -35.63 -4.48
N LEU A 218 5.60 -34.96 -5.57
CA LEU A 218 4.85 -35.50 -6.70
C LEU A 218 5.56 -35.16 -8.02
N PRO A 219 5.51 -36.04 -9.05
CA PRO A 219 5.96 -35.69 -10.39
C PRO A 219 5.28 -34.40 -10.89
N GLY A 220 6.06 -33.45 -11.41
CA GLY A 220 5.55 -32.18 -11.93
C GLY A 220 5.21 -31.11 -10.88
N ALA A 221 5.39 -31.38 -9.57
CA ALA A 221 5.08 -30.41 -8.51
C ALA A 221 5.90 -29.11 -8.60
N GLU A 222 7.21 -29.21 -8.93
CA GLU A 222 8.08 -28.04 -9.09
C GLU A 222 7.64 -27.14 -10.26
N GLU A 223 7.25 -27.75 -11.39
CA GLU A 223 6.74 -27.04 -12.56
C GLU A 223 5.43 -26.34 -12.25
N ALA A 224 4.49 -27.04 -11.61
CA ALA A 224 3.22 -26.49 -11.15
C ALA A 224 3.42 -25.32 -10.18
N PHE A 225 4.35 -25.45 -9.23
CA PHE A 225 4.68 -24.39 -8.27
C PHE A 225 5.33 -23.17 -8.93
N GLY A 226 6.16 -23.39 -9.96
CA GLY A 226 6.69 -22.30 -10.78
C GLY A 226 5.57 -21.45 -11.39
N LYS A 227 4.50 -22.08 -11.89
CA LYS A 227 3.33 -21.37 -12.42
C LYS A 227 2.48 -20.70 -11.36
N LEU A 228 2.34 -21.30 -10.18
CA LEU A 228 1.72 -20.63 -9.05
C LEU A 228 2.50 -19.37 -8.65
N THR A 229 3.82 -19.45 -8.61
CA THR A 229 4.71 -18.31 -8.29
C THR A 229 4.57 -17.19 -9.31
N GLU A 230 4.56 -17.52 -10.60
CA GLU A 230 4.32 -16.58 -11.69
C GLU A 230 2.97 -15.85 -11.54
N PHE A 231 1.91 -16.59 -11.19
CA PHE A 231 0.57 -16.02 -11.02
C PHE A 231 0.44 -15.11 -9.78
N VAL A 232 0.99 -15.52 -8.63
CA VAL A 232 0.84 -14.70 -7.41
C VAL A 232 1.69 -13.43 -7.45
N GLY A 233 2.85 -13.49 -8.13
CA GLY A 233 3.74 -12.36 -8.35
C GLY A 233 4.20 -11.68 -7.05
N ASP A 234 4.09 -10.36 -7.02
CA ASP A 234 4.48 -9.47 -5.91
C ASP A 234 3.46 -9.43 -4.76
N ARG A 235 2.36 -10.17 -4.86
CA ARG A 235 1.24 -10.18 -3.90
C ARG A 235 0.99 -11.56 -3.31
N PRO A 236 1.99 -12.20 -2.68
CA PRO A 236 1.85 -13.53 -2.13
C PRO A 236 0.92 -13.58 -0.90
N LEU A 237 0.60 -12.43 -0.28
CA LEU A 237 -0.34 -12.39 0.85
C LEU A 237 -1.81 -12.51 0.43
N TRP A 238 -2.14 -12.12 -0.81
CA TRP A 238 -3.52 -12.16 -1.32
C TRP A 238 -3.84 -13.56 -1.85
N TRP A 239 -4.59 -14.34 -1.09
CA TRP A 239 -4.99 -15.70 -1.42
C TRP A 239 -6.42 -15.98 -0.95
N SER A 240 -7.39 -15.68 -1.81
CA SER A 240 -8.82 -15.82 -1.55
C SER A 240 -9.48 -16.88 -2.46
N PRO A 241 -10.71 -17.32 -2.16
CA PRO A 241 -11.45 -18.23 -3.05
C PRO A 241 -11.56 -17.68 -4.48
N GLY A 242 -11.87 -16.40 -4.63
CA GLY A 242 -11.93 -15.74 -5.94
C GLY A 242 -10.60 -15.83 -6.69
N ARG A 243 -9.47 -15.64 -5.98
CA ARG A 243 -8.14 -15.72 -6.58
C ARG A 243 -7.75 -17.15 -6.98
N VAL A 244 -8.12 -18.16 -6.18
CA VAL A 244 -7.94 -19.58 -6.55
C VAL A 244 -8.73 -19.92 -7.80
N ARG A 245 -10.01 -19.53 -7.85
CA ARG A 245 -10.87 -19.72 -9.02
C ARG A 245 -10.25 -19.09 -10.26
N GLN A 246 -9.78 -17.85 -10.15
CA GLN A 246 -9.11 -17.13 -11.23
C GLN A 246 -7.87 -17.90 -11.73
N PHE A 247 -7.05 -18.41 -10.80
CA PHE A 247 -5.86 -19.19 -11.14
C PHE A 247 -6.23 -20.47 -11.91
N LEU A 248 -7.08 -21.31 -11.33
CA LEU A 248 -7.38 -22.66 -11.83
C LEU A 248 -8.23 -22.64 -13.10
N THR A 249 -9.20 -21.72 -13.19
CA THR A 249 -10.22 -21.76 -14.25
C THR A 249 -10.02 -20.75 -15.37
N SER A 250 -9.09 -19.80 -15.21
CA SER A 250 -8.91 -18.72 -16.18
C SER A 250 -7.44 -18.46 -16.52
N TRP A 251 -6.57 -18.25 -15.54
CA TRP A 251 -5.17 -17.91 -15.82
C TRP A 251 -4.38 -19.12 -16.35
N LEU A 252 -4.44 -20.28 -15.68
CA LEU A 252 -3.71 -21.48 -16.10
C LEU A 252 -4.09 -21.93 -17.54
N PRO A 253 -5.38 -22.13 -17.89
CA PRO A 253 -5.76 -22.54 -19.24
C PRO A 253 -5.29 -21.58 -20.32
N ARG A 254 -5.28 -20.28 -20.00
CA ARG A 254 -4.98 -19.21 -20.93
C ARG A 254 -3.48 -18.97 -21.11
N GLU A 255 -2.71 -18.94 -20.04
CA GLU A 255 -1.32 -18.44 -20.06
C GLU A 255 -0.28 -19.54 -19.85
N ALA A 256 -0.61 -20.64 -19.16
CA ALA A 256 0.37 -21.66 -18.80
C ALA A 256 0.48 -22.80 -19.82
N ILE A 257 1.71 -23.21 -20.10
CA ILE A 257 2.06 -24.51 -20.70
C ILE A 257 2.57 -25.37 -19.54
N LEU A 258 2.00 -26.56 -19.41
CA LEU A 258 2.32 -27.51 -18.34
C LEU A 258 2.38 -28.94 -18.89
N SER A 259 3.27 -29.75 -18.33
CA SER A 259 3.24 -31.21 -18.50
C SER A 259 1.97 -31.83 -17.91
N GLN A 260 1.63 -33.04 -18.34
CA GLN A 260 0.49 -33.78 -17.78
C GLN A 260 0.69 -34.06 -16.28
N GLU A 261 1.92 -34.41 -15.89
CA GLU A 261 2.32 -34.60 -14.50
C GLU A 261 2.10 -33.32 -13.67
N ALA A 262 2.47 -32.16 -14.20
CA ALA A 262 2.26 -30.89 -13.51
C ALA A 262 0.77 -30.51 -13.39
N ILE A 263 -0.05 -30.82 -14.39
CA ILE A 263 -1.51 -30.63 -14.32
C ILE A 263 -2.10 -31.50 -13.20
N GLU A 264 -1.65 -32.76 -13.09
CA GLU A 264 -2.09 -33.69 -12.05
C GLU A 264 -1.61 -33.29 -10.64
N ALA A 265 -0.40 -32.75 -10.52
CA ALA A 265 0.16 -32.27 -9.26
C ALA A 265 -0.43 -30.93 -8.78
N MET A 266 -0.94 -30.10 -9.69
CA MET A 266 -1.41 -28.74 -9.40
C MET A 266 -2.37 -28.63 -8.20
N PRO A 267 -3.41 -29.47 -8.04
CA PRO A 267 -4.33 -29.35 -6.92
C PRO A 267 -3.63 -29.50 -5.56
N GLU A 268 -2.67 -30.42 -5.45
CA GLU A 268 -1.91 -30.64 -4.21
C GLU A 268 -0.94 -29.49 -3.93
N VAL A 269 -0.31 -28.92 -4.96
CA VAL A 269 0.53 -27.71 -4.83
C VAL A 269 -0.30 -26.53 -4.32
N VAL A 270 -1.49 -26.31 -4.87
CA VAL A 270 -2.40 -25.23 -4.47
C VAL A 270 -2.94 -25.45 -3.05
N ARG A 271 -3.21 -26.70 -2.63
CA ARG A 271 -3.56 -27.03 -1.23
C ARG A 271 -2.40 -26.78 -0.27
N ALA A 272 -1.19 -27.17 -0.64
CA ALA A 272 0.00 -26.93 0.18
C ALA A 272 0.25 -25.43 0.38
N TRP A 273 0.18 -24.64 -0.69
CA TRP A 273 0.25 -23.18 -0.61
C TRP A 273 -0.88 -22.59 0.25
N THR A 274 -2.11 -23.11 0.11
CA THR A 274 -3.25 -22.64 0.93
C THR A 274 -3.02 -22.86 2.41
N ARG A 275 -2.45 -23.99 2.82
CA ARG A 275 -2.05 -24.25 4.21
C ARG A 275 -1.03 -23.23 4.69
N HIS A 276 0.00 -22.96 3.89
CA HIS A 276 1.01 -21.94 4.18
C HIS A 276 0.41 -20.53 4.34
N CYS A 277 -0.61 -20.20 3.54
CA CYS A 277 -1.29 -18.90 3.61
C CYS A 277 -2.27 -18.73 4.78
N GLY A 278 -2.42 -19.73 5.65
CA GLY A 278 -3.30 -19.69 6.83
C GLY A 278 -4.49 -20.67 6.80
N ASP A 279 -4.49 -21.62 5.86
CA ASP A 279 -5.38 -22.79 5.84
C ASP A 279 -6.89 -22.48 5.92
N GLN A 280 -7.34 -21.48 5.16
CA GLN A 280 -8.73 -21.02 5.21
C GLN A 280 -9.68 -22.06 4.57
N PRO A 281 -10.71 -22.58 5.28
CA PRO A 281 -11.58 -23.63 4.77
C PRO A 281 -12.34 -23.25 3.49
N ALA A 282 -12.67 -21.96 3.32
CA ALA A 282 -13.34 -21.49 2.11
C ALA A 282 -12.46 -21.59 0.86
N VAL A 283 -11.14 -21.41 1.01
CA VAL A 283 -10.18 -21.53 -0.08
C VAL A 283 -10.04 -23.01 -0.47
N LEU A 284 -9.92 -23.91 0.51
CA LEU A 284 -9.88 -25.36 0.26
C LEU A 284 -11.12 -25.87 -0.49
N ARG A 285 -12.32 -25.45 -0.08
CA ARG A 285 -13.55 -25.80 -0.80
C ARG A 285 -13.52 -25.33 -2.25
N GLN A 286 -12.99 -24.14 -2.50
CA GLN A 286 -12.90 -23.63 -3.86
C GLN A 286 -11.94 -24.46 -4.73
N ILE A 287 -10.84 -24.95 -4.15
CA ILE A 287 -9.93 -25.89 -4.83
C ILE A 287 -10.70 -27.16 -5.18
N ASP A 288 -11.42 -27.75 -4.23
CA ASP A 288 -12.15 -29.01 -4.45
C ASP A 288 -13.24 -28.87 -5.53
N GLU A 289 -13.85 -27.69 -5.66
CA GLU A 289 -14.83 -27.37 -6.71
C GLU A 289 -14.20 -27.21 -8.11
N ASP A 290 -13.09 -26.47 -8.21
CA ASP A 290 -12.55 -26.05 -9.50
C ASP A 290 -11.47 -27.00 -10.05
N ALA A 291 -10.65 -27.61 -9.18
CA ALA A 291 -9.53 -28.46 -9.56
C ALA A 291 -9.92 -29.66 -10.45
N PRO A 292 -11.05 -30.38 -10.22
CA PRO A 292 -11.44 -31.50 -11.09
C PRO A 292 -11.65 -31.12 -12.56
N ARG A 293 -11.89 -29.83 -12.84
CA ARG A 293 -12.11 -29.31 -14.20
C ARG A 293 -10.81 -28.93 -14.91
N LEU A 294 -9.70 -28.79 -14.17
CA LEU A 294 -8.44 -28.27 -14.69
C LEU A 294 -7.92 -29.06 -15.92
N PRO A 295 -7.88 -30.42 -15.93
CA PRO A 295 -7.38 -31.14 -17.10
C PRO A 295 -8.18 -30.85 -18.37
N ALA A 296 -9.51 -30.79 -18.26
CA ALA A 296 -10.38 -30.49 -19.40
C ALA A 296 -10.20 -29.06 -19.89
N LEU A 297 -10.01 -28.09 -19.00
CA LEU A 297 -9.75 -26.69 -19.35
C LEU A 297 -8.36 -26.51 -19.99
N MET A 298 -7.34 -27.23 -19.51
CA MET A 298 -5.98 -27.16 -20.05
C MET A 298 -5.87 -27.75 -21.46
N ALA A 299 -6.72 -28.73 -21.79
CA ALA A 299 -6.81 -29.35 -23.12
C ALA A 299 -7.64 -28.55 -24.12
N ASP A 300 -8.33 -27.48 -23.69
CA ASP A 300 -9.15 -26.64 -24.57
C ASP A 300 -8.32 -25.50 -25.19
N ASP A 301 -7.83 -25.74 -26.41
CA ASP A 301 -7.03 -24.76 -27.17
C ASP A 301 -7.76 -23.44 -27.45
N SER A 302 -9.10 -23.41 -27.37
CA SER A 302 -9.88 -22.18 -27.56
C SER A 302 -9.69 -21.17 -26.43
N LEU A 303 -9.28 -21.64 -25.25
CA LEU A 303 -8.99 -20.81 -24.08
C LEU A 303 -7.58 -20.21 -24.10
N ALA A 304 -6.70 -20.71 -24.96
CA ALA A 304 -5.30 -20.31 -25.00
C ALA A 304 -5.13 -18.83 -25.42
N GLY A 305 -4.42 -18.08 -24.58
CA GLY A 305 -4.01 -16.70 -24.87
C GLY A 305 -3.06 -16.63 -26.05
N LEU A 306 -2.85 -15.41 -26.58
CA LEU A 306 -1.95 -15.19 -27.70
C LEU A 306 -0.51 -15.65 -27.39
N GLY A 307 0.00 -15.36 -26.19
CA GLY A 307 1.35 -15.75 -25.77
C GLY A 307 1.55 -17.25 -25.75
N LYS A 308 0.63 -17.99 -25.11
CA LYS A 308 0.63 -19.47 -25.08
C LYS A 308 0.61 -20.07 -26.49
N ARG A 309 -0.27 -19.58 -27.37
CA ARG A 309 -0.35 -20.06 -28.76
C ARG A 309 0.94 -19.85 -29.55
N LEU A 310 1.58 -18.69 -29.39
CA LEU A 310 2.87 -18.41 -30.04
C LEU A 310 3.99 -19.30 -29.49
N ALA A 311 4.01 -19.55 -28.18
CA ALA A 311 5.00 -20.43 -27.57
C ALA A 311 4.83 -21.89 -28.03
N GLN A 312 3.58 -22.37 -28.13
CA GLN A 312 3.27 -23.71 -28.63
C GLN A 312 3.71 -23.93 -30.08
N GLN A 313 3.59 -22.91 -30.94
CA GLN A 313 4.03 -22.98 -32.34
C GLN A 313 5.55 -23.06 -32.52
N ASN A 314 6.32 -22.72 -31.48
CA ASN A 314 7.78 -22.71 -31.50
C ASN A 314 8.41 -23.90 -30.75
N LEU A 315 7.61 -24.81 -30.21
CA LEU A 315 8.10 -26.08 -29.67
C LEU A 315 8.52 -26.98 -30.84
N PRO A 316 9.77 -27.50 -30.88
CA PRO A 316 10.16 -28.47 -31.89
C PRO A 316 9.35 -29.78 -31.72
N ASP A 317 8.88 -30.33 -32.85
CA ASP A 317 8.18 -31.63 -32.94
C ASP A 317 8.94 -32.79 -32.27
#